data_AF-Q82U85-F1
#
_entry.id   AF-Q82U85-F1
#
_cell.length_a   1.000
_cell.length_b   1.000
_cell.length_c   1.000
_cell.angle_alpha   90.00
_cell.angle_beta   90.00
_cell.angle_gamma   90.00
#
_symmetry.space_group_name_H-M   'P 1'
#
loop_
_entity.id
_entity.type
_entity.pdbx_description
1 polymer ?
#
loop_
_entity_poly.entity_id
_entity_poly.type
_entity_poly.pdbx_seq_one_letter_code
_entity_poly.pdbx_strand_id
1 'polypeptide(L)'
;MLICTLPGSFPEKSKFKDHLNMKYASNIRPCMVYERGFTLLELLVVMVIIGLLAAYVGPKYFSQVGKSEVKMAQAQIDSLEKALHQYRLDVGTYPTTEQGLNALLTAPANEPRWQGPYLSKRLPADPWGRPYQYKYPGAQNDFDLFSFGKDGQPGGSGEDADITNW
;
A
#
# COMPACT_ATOMS: atom_id res chain seq x y z
N MET A 1 -17.18 36.76 33.02
CA MET A 1 -17.70 37.68 32.00
C MET A 1 -18.31 36.82 30.90
N LEU A 2 -19.66 36.74 30.90
CA LEU A 2 -20.60 36.22 29.89
C LEU A 2 -20.26 34.89 29.17
N ILE A 3 -20.88 33.73 29.43
CA ILE A 3 -22.28 33.32 29.18
C ILE A 3 -22.87 33.92 27.88
N CYS A 4 -23.01 33.10 26.85
CA CYS A 4 -24.22 33.08 26.00
C CYS A 4 -24.26 31.81 25.15
N THR A 5 -24.96 30.82 25.69
CA THR A 5 -25.71 29.80 24.95
C THR A 5 -26.69 30.50 24.00
N LEU A 6 -26.62 30.20 22.70
CA LEU A 6 -27.65 30.59 21.74
C LEU A 6 -28.57 29.40 21.46
N PRO A 7 -29.87 29.50 21.79
CA PRO A 7 -30.88 28.56 21.32
C PRO A 7 -31.36 29.01 19.94
N GLY A 8 -31.03 28.24 18.90
CA GLY A 8 -31.45 28.51 17.52
C GLY A 8 -32.50 27.51 17.07
N SER A 9 -33.73 27.72 17.49
CA SER A 9 -34.94 27.06 17.00
C SER A 9 -35.08 27.24 15.48
N PHE A 10 -35.26 26.12 14.78
CA PHE A 10 -35.48 26.06 13.33
C PHE A 10 -36.97 26.31 13.04
N PRO A 11 -37.38 27.41 12.38
CA PRO A 11 -38.78 27.60 12.02
C PRO A 11 -39.09 26.91 10.70
N GLU A 12 -39.96 25.91 10.84
CA GLU A 12 -41.00 25.43 9.94
C GLU A 12 -41.32 26.35 8.72
N LYS A 13 -40.89 25.93 7.52
CA LYS A 13 -41.32 26.53 6.25
C LYS A 13 -42.74 26.07 5.89
N SER A 14 -43.74 26.68 6.51
CA SER A 14 -45.12 26.68 6.01
C SER A 14 -45.44 28.03 5.35
N LYS A 15 -46.24 27.98 4.27
CA LYS A 15 -46.70 29.11 3.44
C LYS A 15 -45.67 29.73 2.48
N PHE A 16 -45.45 29.03 1.38
CA PHE A 16 -45.40 29.69 0.08
C PHE A 16 -46.34 28.93 -0.86
N LYS A 17 -47.64 29.07 -0.57
CA LYS A 17 -48.71 28.49 -1.38
C LYS A 17 -49.23 29.56 -2.32
N ASP A 18 -49.26 29.17 -3.59
CA ASP A 18 -50.13 29.65 -4.65
C ASP A 18 -49.90 31.07 -5.13
N HIS A 19 -49.36 31.18 -6.34
CA HIS A 19 -50.01 31.81 -7.48
C HIS A 19 -49.00 31.78 -8.63
N LEU A 20 -49.10 30.78 -9.49
CA LEU A 20 -48.95 30.91 -10.95
C LEU A 20 -49.34 29.55 -11.56
N ASN A 21 -50.63 29.47 -11.82
CA ASN A 21 -51.27 28.52 -12.70
C ASN A 21 -50.71 28.73 -14.12
N MET A 22 -49.53 28.19 -14.40
CA MET A 22 -49.00 28.09 -15.74
C MET A 22 -49.17 26.64 -16.19
N LYS A 23 -50.36 26.36 -16.73
CA LYS A 23 -50.64 25.22 -17.59
C LYS A 23 -49.74 25.31 -18.83
N TYR A 24 -48.47 24.97 -18.69
CA TYR A 24 -47.62 24.63 -19.81
C TYR A 24 -47.72 23.12 -19.98
N ALA A 25 -48.80 22.68 -20.62
CA ALA A 25 -48.85 21.37 -21.24
C ALA A 25 -47.85 21.38 -22.41
N SER A 26 -46.56 21.29 -22.09
CA SER A 26 -45.53 21.02 -23.09
C SER A 26 -45.75 19.61 -23.58
N ASN A 27 -46.26 19.49 -24.81
CA ASN A 27 -46.11 18.30 -25.62
C ASN A 27 -44.61 18.07 -25.85
N ILE A 28 -43.95 17.41 -24.88
CA ILE A 28 -42.63 16.84 -25.07
C ILE A 28 -42.81 15.71 -26.07
N ARG A 29 -42.63 16.01 -27.35
CA ARG A 29 -42.47 14.97 -28.37
C ARG A 29 -41.21 14.21 -27.97
N PRO A 30 -41.27 12.90 -27.66
CA PRO A 30 -40.04 12.14 -27.49
C PRO A 30 -39.28 12.26 -28.80
N CYS A 31 -38.18 13.00 -28.79
CA CYS A 31 -37.21 12.94 -29.86
C CYS A 31 -36.72 11.50 -29.82
N MET A 32 -37.10 10.70 -30.81
CA MET A 32 -36.57 9.37 -31.02
C MET A 32 -35.07 9.55 -31.25
N VAL A 33 -34.29 9.40 -30.19
CA VAL A 33 -32.84 9.30 -30.28
C VAL A 33 -32.62 8.08 -31.15
N TYR A 34 -32.25 8.32 -32.40
CA TYR A 34 -31.83 7.26 -33.30
C TYR A 34 -30.53 6.73 -32.69
N GLU A 35 -30.64 5.67 -31.89
CA GLU A 35 -29.54 4.84 -31.43
C GLU A 35 -28.79 4.41 -32.69
N ARG A 36 -27.77 5.18 -33.07
CA ARG A 36 -26.83 4.79 -34.11
C ARG A 36 -26.05 3.64 -33.51
N GLY A 37 -26.49 2.43 -33.82
CA GLY A 37 -25.80 1.21 -33.40
C GLY A 37 -24.34 1.26 -33.84
N PHE A 38 -23.44 0.89 -32.92
CA PHE A 38 -22.02 0.71 -33.22
C PHE A 38 -21.87 -0.26 -34.40
N THR A 39 -21.07 0.13 -35.39
CA THR A 39 -20.73 -0.77 -36.48
C THR A 39 -19.70 -1.80 -35.99
N LEU A 40 -19.75 -3.04 -36.49
CA LEU A 40 -18.77 -4.08 -36.14
C LEU A 40 -17.34 -3.64 -36.49
N LEU A 41 -17.17 -2.86 -37.55
CA LEU A 41 -15.87 -2.35 -38.00
C LEU A 41 -15.26 -1.37 -37.00
N GLU A 42 -16.07 -0.50 -36.39
CA GLU A 42 -15.60 0.49 -35.41
C GLU A 42 -15.05 -0.19 -34.15
N LEU A 43 -15.76 -1.21 -33.64
CA LEU A 43 -15.28 -2.02 -32.53
C LEU A 43 -14.01 -2.83 -32.89
N LEU A 44 -13.90 -3.32 -34.14
CA LEU A 44 -12.71 -4.02 -34.61
C LEU A 44 -11.48 -3.11 -34.57
N VAL A 45 -11.57 -1.90 -35.12
CA VAL A 45 -10.45 -0.95 -35.15
C VAL A 45 -10.00 -0.57 -33.74
N VAL A 46 -10.95 -0.36 -32.82
CA VAL A 46 -10.65 -0.02 -31.41
C VAL A 46 -9.90 -1.17 -30.72
N MET A 47 -10.34 -2.42 -30.90
CA MET A 47 -9.68 -3.59 -30.31
C MET A 47 -8.24 -3.75 -30.82
N VAL A 48 -8.01 -3.48 -32.12
CA VAL A 48 -6.67 -3.51 -32.71
C VAL A 48 -5.76 -2.45 -32.09
N ILE A 49 -6.24 -1.22 -31.93
CA ILE A 49 -5.44 -0.13 -31.34
C ILE A 49 -5.14 -0.41 -29.86
N ILE A 50 -6.12 -0.86 -29.07
CA ILE A 50 -5.91 -1.22 -27.66
C ILE A 50 -4.92 -2.38 -27.54
N GLY A 51 -5.03 -3.41 -28.40
CA GLY A 51 -4.11 -4.54 -28.42
C GLY A 51 -2.67 -4.12 -28.71
N LEU A 52 -2.46 -3.24 -29.70
CA LEU A 52 -1.14 -2.72 -30.05
C LEU A 52 -0.53 -1.92 -28.90
N LEU A 53 -1.30 -1.01 -28.29
CA LEU A 53 -0.84 -0.20 -27.17
C LEU A 53 -0.53 -1.06 -25.93
N ALA A 54 -1.40 -2.03 -25.60
CA ALA A 54 -1.21 -2.93 -24.48
C ALA A 54 0.05 -3.80 -24.64
N ALA A 55 0.29 -4.32 -25.84
CA ALA A 55 1.50 -5.10 -26.14
C ALA A 55 2.79 -4.27 -26.01
N TYR A 56 2.75 -2.98 -26.35
CA TYR A 56 3.91 -2.10 -26.25
C TYR A 56 4.19 -1.64 -24.80
N VAL A 57 3.14 -1.28 -24.05
CA VAL A 57 3.29 -0.69 -22.71
C VAL A 57 3.45 -1.76 -21.62
N GLY A 58 2.82 -2.93 -21.77
CA GLY A 58 2.76 -3.98 -20.75
C GLY A 58 4.13 -4.37 -20.17
N PRO A 59 5.10 -4.85 -20.98
CA PRO A 59 6.39 -5.34 -20.47
C PRO A 59 7.20 -4.26 -19.73
N LYS A 60 7.14 -3.01 -20.19
CA LYS A 60 7.88 -1.90 -19.59
C LYS A 60 7.34 -1.52 -18.21
N TYR A 61 6.02 -1.57 -18.03
CA TYR A 61 5.39 -1.28 -16.75
C TYR A 61 5.80 -2.31 -15.69
N PHE A 62 5.71 -3.61 -16.00
CA PHE A 62 6.08 -4.67 -15.05
C PHE A 62 7.56 -4.63 -14.65
N SER A 63 8.47 -4.42 -15.60
CA SER A 63 9.91 -4.35 -15.28
C SER A 63 10.28 -3.14 -14.41
N GLN A 64 9.56 -2.02 -14.54
CA GLN A 64 9.80 -0.84 -13.72
C GLN A 64 9.29 -1.05 -12.29
N VAL A 65 8.13 -1.69 -12.14
CA VAL A 65 7.54 -2.00 -10.84
C VAL A 65 8.43 -3.00 -10.09
N GLY A 66 8.81 -4.12 -10.71
CA GLY A 66 9.61 -5.14 -10.01
C GLY A 66 10.99 -4.64 -9.56
N LYS A 67 11.66 -3.78 -10.36
CA LYS A 67 12.91 -3.12 -9.93
C LYS A 67 12.70 -2.18 -8.74
N SER A 68 11.55 -1.51 -8.66
CA SER A 68 11.22 -0.64 -7.54
C SER A 68 10.95 -1.46 -6.29
N GLU A 69 10.25 -2.59 -6.42
CA GLU A 69 9.98 -3.52 -5.32
C GLU A 69 11.29 -4.02 -4.72
N VAL A 70 12.20 -4.57 -5.53
CA VAL A 70 13.52 -5.04 -5.05
C VAL A 70 14.29 -3.94 -4.30
N LYS A 71 14.33 -2.71 -4.83
CA LYS A 71 14.98 -1.58 -4.16
C LYS A 71 14.30 -1.18 -2.85
N MET A 72 12.97 -1.22 -2.80
CA MET A 72 12.23 -0.97 -1.57
C MET A 72 12.53 -2.04 -0.53
N ALA A 73 12.60 -3.31 -0.93
CA ALA A 73 12.93 -4.39 -0.03
C ALA A 73 14.34 -4.23 0.56
N GLN A 74 15.32 -3.89 -0.28
CA GLN A 74 16.69 -3.61 0.17
C GLN A 74 16.72 -2.45 1.17
N ALA A 75 16.06 -1.33 0.86
CA ALA A 75 16.04 -0.17 1.75
C ALA A 75 15.38 -0.48 3.10
N GLN A 76 14.39 -1.37 3.12
CA GLN A 76 13.77 -1.84 4.35
C GLN A 76 14.71 -2.76 5.15
N ILE A 77 15.41 -3.69 4.50
CA ILE A 77 16.45 -4.52 5.13
C ILE A 77 17.53 -3.65 5.76
N ASP A 78 18.06 -2.66 5.03
CA ASP A 78 19.06 -1.72 5.55
C ASP A 78 18.55 -0.94 6.78
N SER A 79 17.27 -0.58 6.80
CA SER A 79 16.65 0.12 7.94
C SER A 79 16.47 -0.80 9.15
N LEU A 80 16.09 -2.06 8.92
CA LEU A 80 15.95 -3.07 9.97
C LEU A 80 17.30 -3.48 10.55
N GLU A 81 18.30 -3.63 9.68
CA GLU A 81 19.69 -3.87 10.06
C GLU A 81 20.22 -2.76 10.99
N LYS A 82 20.00 -1.49 10.64
CA LYS A 82 20.38 -0.37 11.52
C LYS A 82 19.70 -0.43 12.89
N ALA A 83 18.42 -0.83 12.93
CA ALA A 83 17.70 -1.00 14.19
C ALA A 83 18.25 -2.18 15.02
N LEU A 84 18.64 -3.28 14.37
CA LEU A 84 19.30 -4.43 15.02
C LEU A 84 20.68 -4.04 15.57
N HIS A 85 21.46 -3.28 14.82
CA HIS A 85 22.75 -2.75 15.28
C HIS A 85 22.57 -1.85 16.51
N GLN A 86 21.58 -0.96 16.49
CA GLN A 86 21.28 -0.12 17.66
C GLN A 86 20.86 -0.95 18.87
N TYR A 87 19.99 -1.95 18.68
CA TYR A 87 19.61 -2.89 19.74
C TYR A 87 20.85 -3.55 20.37
N ARG A 88 21.80 -3.99 19.54
CA ARG A 88 23.06 -4.59 20.01
C ARG A 88 23.93 -3.60 20.78
N LEU A 89 23.95 -2.32 20.42
CA LEU A 89 24.71 -1.32 21.17
C LEU A 89 24.17 -1.14 22.60
N ASP A 90 22.85 -1.23 22.79
CA ASP A 90 22.20 -1.00 24.07
C ASP A 90 22.12 -2.26 24.95
N VAL A 91 21.77 -3.40 24.36
CA VAL A 91 21.61 -4.68 25.07
C VAL A 91 22.91 -5.51 25.07
N GLY A 92 23.80 -5.27 24.11
CA GLY A 92 25.07 -6.01 23.93
C GLY A 92 24.96 -7.26 23.06
N THR A 93 23.75 -7.71 22.73
CA THR A 93 23.48 -8.91 21.91
C THR A 93 22.36 -8.61 20.91
N TYR A 94 22.25 -9.39 19.83
CA TYR A 94 21.09 -9.35 18.95
C TYR A 94 19.91 -10.14 19.54
N PRO A 95 18.66 -9.81 19.17
CA PRO A 95 17.50 -10.57 19.60
C PRO A 95 17.56 -12.01 19.09
N THR A 96 17.05 -12.96 19.86
CA THR A 96 17.00 -14.37 19.44
C THR A 96 15.99 -14.58 18.33
N THR A 97 16.11 -15.68 17.58
CA THR A 97 15.15 -16.03 16.53
C THR A 97 13.71 -16.16 17.07
N GLU A 98 13.54 -16.58 18.33
CA GLU A 98 12.23 -16.69 18.98
C GLU A 98 11.61 -15.33 19.31
N GLN A 99 12.44 -14.35 19.71
CA GLN A 99 12.01 -12.97 19.91
C GLN A 99 11.72 -12.29 18.56
N GLY A 100 12.55 -12.61 17.56
CA GLY A 100 12.48 -12.09 16.20
C GLY A 100 12.60 -10.58 16.13
N LEU A 101 12.12 -10.01 15.02
CA LEU A 101 12.12 -8.57 14.80
C LEU A 101 11.15 -7.81 15.73
N ASN A 102 10.25 -8.50 16.44
CA ASN A 102 9.32 -7.85 17.38
C ASN A 102 10.05 -7.24 18.59
N ALA A 103 11.23 -7.74 18.95
CA ALA A 103 12.08 -7.16 20.00
C ALA A 103 12.53 -5.72 19.68
N LEU A 104 12.48 -5.31 18.41
CA LEU A 104 12.78 -3.94 17.99
C LEU A 104 11.65 -2.96 18.32
N LEU A 105 10.41 -3.45 18.44
CA LEU A 105 9.22 -2.64 18.74
C LEU A 105 8.86 -2.64 20.22
N THR A 106 8.90 -3.81 20.85
CA THR A 106 8.47 -4.00 22.23
C THR A 106 9.59 -4.64 23.03
N ALA A 107 9.81 -4.13 24.25
CA ALA A 107 10.77 -4.70 25.17
C ALA A 107 10.48 -6.20 25.41
N PRO A 108 11.44 -7.11 25.15
CA PRO A 108 11.29 -8.50 25.54
C PRO A 108 11.37 -8.62 27.07
N ALA A 109 10.60 -9.54 27.65
CA ALA A 109 10.45 -9.67 29.12
C ALA A 109 11.78 -9.89 29.87
N ASN A 110 12.80 -10.37 29.19
CA ASN A 110 14.09 -10.75 29.78
C ASN A 110 15.21 -9.72 29.56
N GLU A 111 14.93 -8.52 29.02
CA GLU A 111 15.98 -7.52 28.75
C GLU A 111 15.73 -6.18 29.45
N PRO A 112 16.22 -5.99 30.69
CA PRO A 112 16.08 -4.74 31.43
C PRO A 112 16.92 -3.59 30.84
N ARG A 113 17.89 -3.90 29.97
CA ARG A 113 18.75 -2.92 29.28
C ARG A 113 18.15 -2.38 27.98
N TRP A 114 16.95 -2.81 27.64
CA TRP A 114 16.25 -2.32 26.46
C TRP A 114 15.91 -0.84 26.61
N GLN A 115 16.35 -0.01 25.66
CA GLN A 115 16.16 1.45 25.66
C GLN A 115 15.20 1.93 24.54
N GLY A 116 14.60 0.98 23.81
CA GLY A 116 13.80 1.22 22.62
C GLY A 116 12.45 1.94 22.86
N PRO A 117 11.62 2.11 21.82
CA PRO A 117 11.58 1.33 20.56
C PRO A 117 12.61 1.76 19.51
N TYR A 118 13.22 0.77 18.85
CA TYR A 118 14.23 0.97 17.79
C TYR A 118 13.64 1.19 16.40
N LEU A 119 12.32 0.99 16.26
CA LEU A 119 11.56 1.27 15.05
C LEU A 119 10.44 2.26 15.36
N SER A 120 10.35 3.33 14.56
CA SER A 120 9.29 4.35 14.71
C SER A 120 7.93 3.89 14.18
N LYS A 121 7.92 2.88 13.31
CA LYS A 121 6.73 2.30 12.69
C LYS A 121 6.71 0.81 12.94
N ARG A 122 5.51 0.20 12.88
CA ARG A 122 5.38 -1.27 12.89
C ARG A 122 6.26 -1.88 11.79
N LEU A 123 6.71 -3.11 12.03
CA LEU A 123 7.49 -3.88 11.07
C LEU A 123 6.80 -3.87 9.71
N PRO A 124 7.42 -3.26 8.68
CA PRO A 124 6.87 -3.30 7.35
C PRO A 124 6.96 -4.72 6.80
N ALA A 125 5.93 -5.12 6.04
CA ALA A 125 6.06 -6.27 5.17
C ALA A 125 6.92 -5.89 3.96
N ASP A 126 7.53 -6.89 3.35
CA ASP A 126 8.21 -6.72 2.09
C ASP A 126 7.22 -6.23 0.99
N PRO A 127 7.72 -5.78 -0.18
CA PRO A 127 6.87 -5.26 -1.26
C PRO A 127 5.79 -6.24 -1.75
N TRP A 128 5.98 -7.53 -1.53
CA TRP A 128 5.06 -8.61 -1.91
C TRP A 128 4.13 -9.03 -0.77
N GLY A 129 4.15 -8.32 0.35
CA GLY A 129 3.24 -8.50 1.48
C GLY A 129 3.64 -9.61 2.46
N ARG A 130 4.88 -10.08 2.40
CA ARG A 130 5.42 -11.16 3.25
C ARG A 130 6.27 -10.57 4.38
N PRO A 131 6.35 -11.21 5.54
CA PRO A 131 7.25 -10.79 6.60
C PRO A 131 8.72 -11.08 6.23
N TYR A 132 9.62 -10.21 6.69
CA TYR A 132 11.06 -10.47 6.61
C TYR A 132 11.48 -11.64 7.48
N GLN A 133 12.40 -12.45 6.97
CA GLN A 133 12.96 -13.59 7.68
C GLN A 133 14.19 -13.14 8.44
N TYR A 134 14.21 -13.43 9.73
CA TYR A 134 15.31 -13.11 10.63
C TYR A 134 15.81 -14.37 11.32
N LYS A 135 17.12 -14.54 11.36
CA LYS A 135 17.78 -15.67 12.03
C LYS A 135 19.01 -15.21 12.80
N TYR A 136 19.08 -15.63 14.05
CA TYR A 136 20.23 -15.44 14.93
C TYR A 136 20.50 -16.69 15.77
N PRO A 137 21.74 -17.22 15.81
CA PRO A 137 22.92 -16.78 15.03
C PRO A 137 22.73 -16.97 13.51
N GLY A 138 23.29 -16.04 12.72
CA GLY A 138 23.25 -16.12 11.26
C GLY A 138 24.13 -17.25 10.72
N ALA A 139 23.81 -17.71 9.51
CA ALA A 139 24.59 -18.69 8.77
C ALA A 139 25.71 -18.03 7.96
N GLN A 140 25.47 -16.81 7.44
CA GLN A 140 26.45 -16.08 6.61
C GLN A 140 27.10 -14.93 7.39
N ASN A 141 26.31 -14.20 8.19
CA ASN A 141 26.75 -13.07 9.01
C ASN A 141 26.43 -13.31 10.50
N ASP A 142 26.70 -12.33 11.37
CA ASP A 142 26.30 -12.38 12.77
C ASP A 142 24.79 -12.69 12.93
N PHE A 143 23.97 -12.12 12.04
CA PHE A 143 22.56 -12.43 11.85
C PHE A 143 22.23 -12.45 10.36
N ASP A 144 21.24 -13.25 9.99
CA ASP A 144 20.71 -13.26 8.62
C ASP A 144 19.36 -12.53 8.62
N LEU A 145 19.22 -11.56 7.72
CA LEU A 145 17.98 -10.84 7.45
C LEU A 145 17.73 -10.84 5.94
N PHE A 146 16.63 -11.46 5.52
CA PHE A 146 16.35 -11.63 4.10
C PHE A 146 14.85 -11.69 3.77
N SER A 147 14.53 -11.49 2.50
CA SER A 147 13.22 -11.75 1.88
C SER A 147 13.41 -12.65 0.66
N PHE A 148 12.47 -13.55 0.41
CA PHE A 148 12.48 -14.51 -0.68
C PHE A 148 12.10 -13.92 -2.06
N GLY A 149 12.15 -12.59 -2.21
CA GLY A 149 11.75 -11.95 -3.46
C GLY A 149 10.27 -12.13 -3.81
N LYS A 150 9.97 -11.94 -5.10
CA LYS A 150 8.61 -11.95 -5.65
C LYS A 150 7.95 -13.33 -5.63
N ASP A 151 8.69 -14.36 -5.99
CA ASP A 151 8.20 -15.75 -6.02
C ASP A 151 8.01 -16.31 -4.61
N GLY A 152 8.81 -15.83 -3.65
CA GLY A 152 8.75 -16.24 -2.26
C GLY A 152 9.35 -17.60 -1.98
N GLN A 153 10.24 -18.05 -2.85
CA GLN A 153 10.96 -19.29 -2.70
C GLN A 153 12.43 -18.99 -2.51
N PRO A 154 13.18 -19.85 -1.79
CA PRO A 154 14.62 -19.67 -1.70
C PRO A 154 15.26 -19.77 -3.10
N GLY A 155 16.11 -18.81 -3.42
CA GLY A 155 16.87 -18.74 -4.66
C GLY A 155 16.31 -17.72 -5.65
N GLY A 156 16.04 -18.16 -6.88
CA GLY A 156 15.52 -17.31 -7.96
C GLY A 156 16.55 -16.42 -8.66
N SER A 157 16.08 -15.61 -9.61
CA SER A 157 16.91 -14.69 -10.39
C SER A 157 16.13 -13.42 -10.75
N GLY A 158 16.84 -12.29 -10.88
CA GLY A 158 16.19 -11.02 -11.22
C GLY A 158 15.28 -10.50 -10.11
N GLU A 159 13.98 -10.39 -10.38
CA GLU A 159 12.97 -9.94 -9.39
C GLU A 159 12.57 -11.05 -8.41
N ASP A 160 12.84 -12.31 -8.78
CA ASP A 160 12.58 -13.49 -7.97
C ASP A 160 13.79 -13.85 -7.11
N ALA A 161 14.90 -13.10 -7.21
CA ALA A 161 16.07 -13.36 -6.40
C ALA A 161 15.83 -13.00 -4.93
N ASP A 162 16.32 -13.85 -4.02
CA ASP A 162 16.42 -13.55 -2.60
C ASP A 162 17.15 -12.21 -2.38
N ILE A 163 16.58 -11.36 -1.52
CA ILE A 163 17.19 -10.10 -1.11
C ILE A 163 17.71 -10.27 0.30
N THR A 164 19.02 -10.12 0.47
CA THR A 164 19.77 -10.54 1.65
C THR A 164 20.59 -9.38 2.22
N ASN A 165 21.01 -9.49 3.49
CA ASN A 165 21.91 -8.53 4.12
C ASN A 165 23.41 -8.84 3.92
N TRP A 166 23.74 -9.82 3.06
CA TRP A 166 25.11 -10.21 2.70
C TRP A 166 25.33 -10.14 1.19
#